data_AF-A0A2E0JWA8-F1
#
_entry.id   AF-A0A2E0JWA8-F1
#
_cell.length_a   1.000
_cell.length_b   1.000
_cell.length_c   1.000
_cell.angle_alpha   90.00
_cell.angle_beta   90.00
_cell.angle_gamma   90.00
#
_symmetry.space_group_name_H-M   'P 1'
#
loop_
_entity.id
_entity.type
_entity.pdbx_description
1 polymer ?
#
loop_
_entity_poly.entity_id
_entity_poly.type
_entity_poly.pdbx_seq_one_letter_code
_entity_poly.pdbx_strand_id
1 'polypeptide(L)'
;MQNLLGYSALLNLDSLCSHSIKIAFIELVNLDQQEDLRLIVDDQGANMYLKYQNQNSHQTLREAIEEYHEYLTHIGRQILTDSPEDTDPIWLYHDATHAIFGQDTTIEGEAALDFWVFFGTTFSWKLLKKYQQLPEIKDLSRALVSELGLTFIPKLYWRNKGVIWTVIRHTRRMTKKWPFELPSTLLDRRLDDLREEYGITVLTSEQKVPSRLTEFDYSIVSEIS
;
A
#
# COMPACT_ATOMS: atom_id res chain seq x y z
N MET A 1 13.33 -17.20 -37.84
CA MET A 1 13.85 -15.84 -37.55
C MET A 1 12.68 -14.86 -37.65
N GLN A 2 12.35 -13.97 -36.73
CA GLN A 2 12.64 -13.78 -35.30
C GLN A 2 11.66 -12.66 -34.89
N ASN A 3 10.82 -12.90 -33.88
CA ASN A 3 10.18 -11.94 -32.96
C ASN A 3 9.64 -10.61 -33.50
N LEU A 4 8.32 -10.56 -33.75
CA LEU A 4 7.53 -9.31 -33.83
C LEU A 4 6.43 -9.21 -32.74
N LEU A 5 6.48 -10.06 -31.70
CA LEU A 5 5.47 -10.08 -30.62
C LEU A 5 5.85 -9.25 -29.37
N GLY A 6 6.88 -8.41 -29.44
CA GLY A 6 7.45 -7.74 -28.25
C GLY A 6 7.05 -6.29 -27.98
N TYR A 7 6.43 -5.58 -28.93
CA TYR A 7 6.34 -4.10 -28.86
C TYR A 7 4.96 -3.53 -28.47
N SER A 8 3.87 -4.30 -28.56
CA SER A 8 2.54 -3.78 -28.20
C SER A 8 2.28 -3.70 -26.69
N ALA A 9 3.06 -4.42 -25.88
CA ALA A 9 2.95 -4.36 -24.42
C ALA A 9 3.65 -3.13 -23.80
N LEU A 10 4.65 -2.55 -24.47
CA LEU A 10 5.42 -1.42 -23.96
C LEU A 10 4.71 -0.07 -24.18
N LEU A 11 3.91 0.08 -25.23
CA LEU A 11 3.17 1.32 -25.52
C LEU A 11 1.98 1.58 -24.58
N ASN A 12 1.54 0.59 -23.80
CA ASN A 12 0.60 0.80 -22.70
C ASN A 12 1.28 1.13 -21.37
N LEU A 13 2.58 0.81 -21.21
CA LEU A 13 3.30 1.11 -19.97
C LEU A 13 3.51 2.61 -19.76
N ASP A 14 3.67 3.42 -20.81
CA ASP A 14 3.86 4.88 -20.64
C ASP A 14 2.57 5.62 -20.27
N SER A 15 1.43 5.19 -20.83
CA SER A 15 0.09 5.69 -20.46
C SER A 15 -0.31 5.21 -19.06
N LEU A 16 -0.03 3.94 -18.75
CA LEU A 16 -0.15 3.39 -17.40
C LEU A 16 0.80 4.11 -16.45
N CYS A 17 2.04 4.43 -16.81
CA CYS A 17 2.98 5.15 -15.96
C CYS A 17 2.50 6.57 -15.68
N SER A 18 1.95 7.29 -16.66
CA SER A 18 1.36 8.62 -16.47
C SER A 18 0.10 8.62 -15.58
N HIS A 19 -0.71 7.56 -15.64
CA HIS A 19 -1.89 7.39 -14.75
C HIS A 19 -1.52 6.79 -13.39
N SER A 20 -0.55 5.87 -13.34
CA SER A 20 0.07 5.32 -12.14
C SER A 20 0.80 6.40 -11.38
N ILE A 21 1.41 7.41 -12.03
CA ILE A 21 1.96 8.61 -11.36
C ILE A 21 0.85 9.46 -10.71
N LYS A 22 -0.37 9.45 -11.24
CA LYS A 22 -1.53 10.13 -10.65
C LYS A 22 -2.24 9.32 -9.56
N ILE A 23 -2.13 7.99 -9.61
CA ILE A 23 -2.62 7.06 -8.57
C ILE A 23 -1.61 7.00 -7.41
N ALA A 24 -0.32 6.91 -7.71
CA ALA A 24 0.83 7.06 -6.83
C ALA A 24 0.78 8.28 -5.90
N PHE A 25 0.28 9.40 -6.41
CA PHE A 25 0.16 10.64 -5.64
C PHE A 25 -0.91 10.57 -4.55
N ILE A 26 -1.78 9.57 -4.64
CA ILE A 26 -2.94 9.36 -3.78
C ILE A 26 -2.61 8.35 -2.67
N GLU A 27 -1.57 7.52 -2.82
CA GLU A 27 -1.29 6.41 -1.90
C GLU A 27 0.02 6.59 -1.11
N LEU A 28 0.81 7.65 -1.35
CA LEU A 28 1.91 8.06 -0.46
C LEU A 28 1.42 8.61 0.90
N VAL A 29 0.25 8.16 1.36
CA VAL A 29 -0.68 8.87 2.22
C VAL A 29 -0.62 8.50 3.71
N ASN A 30 0.32 7.65 4.16
CA ASN A 30 0.34 7.19 5.57
C ASN A 30 1.58 7.56 6.37
N LEU A 31 1.99 8.81 6.25
CA LEU A 31 3.32 9.24 6.60
C LEU A 31 3.27 10.49 7.45
N ASP A 32 2.68 10.41 8.64
CA ASP A 32 2.80 11.49 9.60
C ASP A 32 2.80 11.10 11.09
N GLN A 33 3.62 11.86 11.82
CA GLN A 33 3.83 12.06 13.25
C GLN A 33 4.89 11.19 13.94
N GLN A 34 6.01 11.81 14.33
CA GLN A 34 6.70 11.54 15.60
C GLN A 34 7.63 12.71 15.99
N GLU A 35 7.52 13.19 17.24
CA GLU A 35 8.67 13.71 17.97
C GLU A 35 9.44 12.55 18.64
N ASP A 36 10.77 12.67 18.58
CA ASP A 36 11.79 11.83 19.21
C ASP A 36 12.14 10.47 18.58
N LEU A 37 12.86 10.61 17.46
CA LEU A 37 13.73 9.61 16.83
C LEU A 37 14.92 9.24 17.75
N ARG A 38 14.68 8.58 18.89
CA ARG A 38 15.74 8.00 19.75
C ARG A 38 15.44 6.65 20.39
N LEU A 39 14.36 5.95 20.02
CA LEU A 39 14.01 4.70 20.72
C LEU A 39 13.59 3.49 19.85
N ILE A 40 13.76 3.52 18.54
CA ILE A 40 13.39 2.37 17.68
C ILE A 40 14.63 1.57 17.27
N VAL A 41 15.27 1.00 18.29
CA VAL A 41 15.92 -0.30 18.22
C VAL A 41 15.46 -0.97 19.51
N ASP A 42 14.75 -2.10 19.45
CA ASP A 42 14.74 -2.97 20.63
C ASP A 42 16.21 -3.33 20.94
N ASP A 43 16.52 -3.78 22.15
CA ASP A 43 17.90 -4.09 22.56
C ASP A 43 18.60 -5.15 21.65
N GLN A 44 17.95 -5.64 20.59
CA GLN A 44 18.42 -6.68 19.66
C GLN A 44 18.26 -6.40 18.14
N GLY A 45 17.74 -5.25 17.69
CA GLY A 45 17.64 -4.88 16.27
C GLY A 45 16.67 -5.72 15.42
N ALA A 46 15.57 -6.22 15.98
CA ALA A 46 14.60 -7.03 15.25
C ALA A 46 13.41 -6.23 14.68
N ASN A 47 13.05 -6.48 13.42
CA ASN A 47 11.84 -5.98 12.76
C ASN A 47 10.60 -6.57 13.47
N MET A 48 9.62 -5.73 13.86
CA MET A 48 8.42 -6.22 14.57
C MET A 48 7.67 -7.23 13.70
N TYR A 49 7.44 -8.43 14.22
CA TYR A 49 6.75 -9.49 13.49
C TYR A 49 5.24 -9.23 13.48
N LEU A 50 4.72 -8.75 12.36
CA LEU A 50 3.29 -8.58 12.12
C LEU A 50 2.69 -9.87 11.58
N LYS A 51 1.76 -10.49 12.34
CA LYS A 51 1.21 -11.80 12.00
C LYS A 51 0.49 -11.76 10.66
N TYR A 52 -0.21 -10.68 10.34
CA TYR A 52 -0.94 -10.55 9.08
C TYR A 52 -0.01 -10.64 7.85
N GLN A 53 1.29 -10.35 7.98
CA GLN A 53 2.26 -10.46 6.88
C GLN A 53 2.65 -11.92 6.57
N ASN A 54 2.32 -12.88 7.44
CA ASN A 54 2.51 -14.30 7.17
C ASN A 54 1.44 -14.82 6.20
N GLN A 55 1.86 -15.51 5.13
CA GLN A 55 0.95 -16.09 4.11
C GLN A 55 -0.21 -16.87 4.74
N ASN A 56 0.08 -17.69 5.75
CA ASN A 56 -0.85 -18.61 6.40
C ASN A 56 -1.35 -18.04 7.74
N SER A 57 -1.44 -16.72 7.87
CA SER A 57 -2.01 -16.12 9.09
C SER A 57 -3.45 -16.60 9.29
N HIS A 58 -3.70 -17.06 10.51
CA HIS A 58 -5.00 -17.56 10.94
C HIS A 58 -5.89 -16.47 11.53
N GLN A 59 -5.42 -15.21 11.59
CA GLN A 59 -6.23 -14.06 11.96
C GLN A 59 -7.39 -13.92 10.99
N THR A 60 -8.53 -13.46 11.50
CA THR A 60 -9.56 -12.85 10.68
C THR A 60 -9.05 -11.57 10.02
N LEU A 61 -9.67 -11.16 8.93
CA LEU A 61 -9.33 -9.87 8.29
C LEU A 61 -9.51 -8.71 9.27
N ARG A 62 -10.52 -8.77 10.14
CA ARG A 62 -10.73 -7.79 11.22
C ARG A 62 -9.56 -7.73 12.20
N GLU A 63 -9.15 -8.86 12.75
CA GLU A 63 -8.02 -8.93 13.70
C GLU A 63 -6.70 -8.47 13.05
N ALA A 64 -6.54 -8.69 11.75
CA ALA A 64 -5.38 -8.22 11.00
C ALA A 64 -5.36 -6.69 10.82
N ILE A 65 -6.53 -6.09 10.58
CA ILE A 65 -6.68 -4.63 10.53
C ILE A 65 -6.44 -4.02 11.92
N GLU A 66 -6.93 -4.67 12.98
CA GLU A 66 -6.67 -4.24 14.36
C GLU A 66 -5.16 -4.31 14.70
N GLU A 67 -4.47 -5.40 14.34
CA GLU A 67 -3.00 -5.50 14.49
C GLU A 67 -2.27 -4.40 13.69
N TYR A 68 -2.76 -4.08 12.50
CA TYR A 68 -2.22 -2.99 11.68
C TYR A 68 -2.40 -1.62 12.35
N HIS A 69 -3.57 -1.34 12.95
CA HIS A 69 -3.81 -0.10 13.71
C HIS A 69 -2.97 0.00 14.98
N GLU A 70 -2.81 -1.11 15.71
CA GLU A 70 -1.92 -1.18 16.88
C GLU A 70 -0.47 -0.88 16.48
N TYR A 71 -0.02 -1.44 15.34
CA TYR A 71 1.30 -1.15 14.79
C TYR A 71 1.47 0.32 14.42
N LEU A 72 0.51 0.92 13.70
CA LEU A 72 0.55 2.34 13.36
C LEU A 72 0.68 3.22 14.62
N THR A 73 -0.15 2.94 15.63
CA THR A 73 -0.10 3.65 16.93
C THR A 73 1.26 3.49 17.60
N HIS A 74 1.82 2.28 17.58
CA HIS A 74 3.11 1.98 18.20
C HIS A 74 4.27 2.78 17.56
N ILE A 75 4.21 3.00 16.25
CA ILE A 75 5.22 3.79 15.52
C ILE A 75 4.86 5.28 15.42
N GLY A 76 3.90 5.74 16.22
CA GLY A 76 3.50 7.15 16.31
C GLY A 76 2.59 7.65 15.19
N ARG A 77 2.16 6.78 14.27
CA ARG A 77 1.36 7.18 13.10
C ARG A 77 -0.11 7.34 13.44
N GLN A 78 -0.72 8.37 12.87
CA GLN A 78 -2.16 8.59 12.93
C GLN A 78 -2.92 7.48 12.19
N ILE A 79 -3.97 6.97 12.83
CA ILE A 79 -4.96 6.11 12.17
C ILE A 79 -6.03 7.01 11.58
N LEU A 80 -6.22 6.92 10.26
CA LEU A 80 -7.33 7.59 9.58
C LEU A 80 -8.53 6.65 9.60
N THR A 81 -9.67 7.14 10.08
CA THR A 81 -10.88 6.34 10.28
C THR A 81 -12.06 6.96 9.57
N ASP A 82 -12.91 6.13 8.99
CA ASP A 82 -14.16 6.56 8.38
C ASP A 82 -15.20 6.96 9.44
N SER A 83 -16.08 7.90 9.09
CA SER A 83 -17.23 8.26 9.92
C SER A 83 -18.29 7.17 9.83
N PRO A 84 -19.06 6.87 10.90
CA PRO A 84 -20.17 5.93 10.85
C PRO A 84 -21.25 6.26 9.79
N GLU A 85 -21.33 7.53 9.38
CA GLU A 85 -22.25 8.05 8.37
C GLU A 85 -21.71 7.93 6.94
N ASP A 86 -20.44 7.53 6.76
CA ASP A 86 -19.82 7.44 5.45
C ASP A 86 -20.42 6.28 4.65
N THR A 87 -20.94 6.62 3.48
CA THR A 87 -21.54 5.63 2.56
C THR A 87 -20.48 4.73 1.93
N ASP A 88 -19.25 5.20 1.80
CA ASP A 88 -18.11 4.38 1.36
C ASP A 88 -16.96 4.55 2.38
N PRO A 89 -16.71 3.55 3.26
CA PRO A 89 -15.63 3.58 4.25
C PRO A 89 -14.28 3.31 3.58
N ILE A 90 -13.65 4.38 3.13
CA ILE A 90 -12.43 4.37 2.31
C ILE A 90 -11.22 3.88 3.11
N TRP A 91 -11.08 4.31 4.36
CA TRP A 91 -9.95 3.95 5.21
C TRP A 91 -10.00 2.46 5.58
N LEU A 92 -11.20 1.94 5.87
CA LEU A 92 -11.39 0.51 6.05
C LEU A 92 -10.99 -0.30 4.80
N TYR A 93 -11.38 0.16 3.61
CA TYR A 93 -11.02 -0.50 2.35
C TYR A 93 -9.50 -0.50 2.14
N HIS A 94 -8.86 0.63 2.39
CA HIS A 94 -7.42 0.80 2.32
C HIS A 94 -6.70 -0.15 3.29
N ASP A 95 -7.05 -0.14 4.57
CA ASP A 95 -6.38 -0.93 5.60
C ASP A 95 -6.60 -2.44 5.39
N ALA A 96 -7.76 -2.82 4.87
CA ALA A 96 -8.01 -4.19 4.45
C ALA A 96 -7.07 -4.64 3.32
N THR A 97 -6.63 -3.74 2.42
CA THR A 97 -5.65 -4.09 1.39
C THR A 97 -4.26 -4.34 1.96
N HIS A 98 -3.83 -3.56 2.96
CA HIS A 98 -2.59 -3.81 3.71
C HIS A 98 -2.62 -5.19 4.37
N ALA A 99 -3.71 -5.50 5.07
CA ALA A 99 -3.90 -6.78 5.75
C ALA A 99 -3.92 -7.97 4.77
N ILE A 100 -4.75 -7.94 3.73
CA ILE A 100 -4.91 -9.09 2.82
C ILE A 100 -3.65 -9.36 1.98
N PHE A 101 -2.95 -8.31 1.52
CA PHE A 101 -1.73 -8.44 0.72
C PHE A 101 -0.44 -8.50 1.56
N GLY A 102 -0.56 -8.38 2.89
CA GLY A 102 0.55 -8.47 3.83
C GLY A 102 1.60 -7.38 3.60
N GLN A 103 1.19 -6.16 3.26
CA GLN A 103 2.10 -5.04 3.01
C GLN A 103 2.51 -4.33 4.31
N ASP A 104 3.65 -3.66 4.26
CA ASP A 104 4.09 -2.73 5.30
C ASP A 104 3.78 -1.29 4.87
N THR A 105 4.07 -0.34 5.75
CA THR A 105 3.76 1.08 5.59
C THR A 105 5.00 1.91 5.26
N THR A 106 6.05 1.29 4.76
CA THR A 106 7.22 2.02 4.24
C THR A 106 6.84 2.72 2.93
N ILE A 107 7.55 3.77 2.54
CA ILE A 107 7.31 4.44 1.24
C ILE A 107 7.38 3.44 0.07
N GLU A 108 8.32 2.50 0.11
CA GLU A 108 8.41 1.45 -0.90
C GLU A 108 7.28 0.41 -0.78
N GLY A 109 6.80 0.13 0.43
CA GLY A 109 5.62 -0.70 0.69
C GLY A 109 4.35 -0.10 0.10
N GLU A 110 4.09 1.20 0.36
CA GLU A 110 2.97 1.94 -0.22
C GLU A 110 3.07 1.94 -1.75
N ALA A 111 4.23 2.29 -2.31
CA ALA A 111 4.43 2.27 -3.76
C ALA A 111 4.25 0.88 -4.39
N ALA A 112 4.40 -0.21 -3.63
CA ALA A 112 4.08 -1.56 -4.07
C ALA A 112 2.59 -1.87 -3.91
N LEU A 113 1.94 -1.36 -2.85
CA LEU A 113 0.51 -1.47 -2.60
C LEU A 113 -0.31 -0.81 -3.71
N ASP A 114 0.12 0.31 -4.29
CA ASP A 114 -0.55 0.93 -5.46
C ASP A 114 -0.77 -0.08 -6.59
N PHE A 115 0.22 -0.95 -6.81
CA PHE A 115 0.16 -1.97 -7.85
C PHE A 115 -0.68 -3.16 -7.45
N TRP A 116 -0.78 -3.47 -6.15
CA TRP A 116 -1.77 -4.41 -5.65
C TRP A 116 -3.19 -3.87 -5.81
N VAL A 117 -3.43 -2.60 -5.50
CA VAL A 117 -4.73 -1.96 -5.68
C VAL A 117 -5.09 -1.94 -7.16
N PHE A 118 -4.20 -1.45 -8.02
CA PHE A 118 -4.49 -1.30 -9.44
C PHE A 118 -4.66 -2.64 -10.18
N PHE A 119 -3.82 -3.64 -9.89
CA PHE A 119 -3.86 -4.92 -10.61
C PHE A 119 -4.51 -6.05 -9.85
N GLY A 120 -4.58 -6.02 -8.53
CA GLY A 120 -5.09 -7.08 -7.67
C GLY A 120 -6.53 -6.91 -7.23
N THR A 121 -7.12 -5.72 -7.36
CA THR A 121 -8.47 -5.43 -6.86
C THR A 121 -9.49 -5.10 -7.96
N THR A 122 -10.78 -5.05 -7.62
CA THR A 122 -11.87 -4.58 -8.49
C THR A 122 -11.92 -3.05 -8.58
N PHE A 123 -10.77 -2.43 -8.82
CA PHE A 123 -10.53 -0.99 -8.76
C PHE A 123 -11.62 -0.13 -9.42
N SER A 124 -12.00 0.97 -8.76
CA SER A 124 -13.05 1.90 -9.20
C SER A 124 -12.52 3.31 -9.40
N TRP A 125 -12.57 3.80 -10.64
CA TRP A 125 -12.21 5.19 -10.98
C TRP A 125 -13.05 6.22 -10.24
N LYS A 126 -14.31 5.89 -9.90
CA LYS A 126 -15.19 6.76 -9.11
C LYS A 126 -14.61 6.94 -7.70
N LEU A 127 -14.16 5.85 -7.10
CA LEU A 127 -13.61 5.85 -5.74
C LEU A 127 -12.26 6.56 -5.68
N LEU A 128 -11.40 6.35 -6.69
CA LEU A 128 -10.16 7.10 -6.85
C LEU A 128 -10.41 8.61 -6.86
N LYS A 129 -11.41 9.06 -7.63
CA LYS A 129 -11.75 10.49 -7.71
C LYS A 129 -12.28 11.03 -6.38
N LYS A 130 -13.06 10.24 -5.63
CA LYS A 130 -13.53 10.59 -4.28
C LYS A 130 -12.34 10.77 -3.34
N TYR A 131 -11.38 9.85 -3.39
CA TYR A 131 -10.15 9.88 -2.59
C TYR A 131 -9.32 11.14 -2.88
N GLN A 132 -9.10 11.48 -4.16
CA GLN A 132 -8.36 12.70 -4.55
C GLN A 132 -8.99 14.01 -4.05
N GLN A 133 -10.27 14.00 -3.69
CA GLN A 133 -10.99 15.20 -3.27
C GLN A 133 -10.86 15.47 -1.76
N LEU A 134 -10.50 14.45 -0.98
CA LEU A 134 -10.31 14.54 0.46
C LEU A 134 -9.22 15.57 0.79
N PRO A 135 -9.46 16.51 1.73
CA PRO A 135 -8.51 17.55 2.09
C PRO A 135 -7.19 16.98 2.63
N GLU A 136 -7.26 15.93 3.45
CA GLU A 136 -6.11 15.24 4.06
C GLU A 136 -5.11 14.79 2.97
N ILE A 137 -5.63 14.25 1.86
CA ILE A 137 -4.85 13.77 0.72
C ILE A 137 -4.15 14.91 -0.01
N LYS A 138 -4.84 16.03 -0.19
CA LYS A 138 -4.30 17.19 -0.92
C LYS A 138 -3.19 17.88 -0.14
N ASP A 139 -3.35 17.98 1.17
CA ASP A 139 -2.41 18.69 2.01
C ASP A 139 -1.13 17.86 2.22
N LEU A 140 -1.26 16.54 2.39
CA LEU A 140 -0.12 15.62 2.39
C LEU A 140 0.62 15.57 1.04
N SER A 141 -0.11 15.49 -0.07
CA SER A 141 0.46 15.60 -1.42
C SER A 141 1.32 16.86 -1.57
N ARG A 142 0.92 17.98 -0.96
CA ARG A 142 1.69 19.24 -1.01
C ARG A 142 2.97 19.14 -0.19
N ALA A 143 2.91 18.55 1.00
CA ALA A 143 4.04 18.30 1.90
C ALA A 143 5.15 17.48 1.24
N LEU A 144 4.78 16.34 0.65
CA LEU A 144 5.73 15.44 0.01
C LEU A 144 6.45 16.13 -1.15
N VAL A 145 5.72 16.95 -1.91
CA VAL A 145 6.30 17.71 -3.02
C VAL A 145 7.24 18.81 -2.53
N SER A 146 6.91 19.52 -1.45
CA SER A 146 7.78 20.56 -0.91
C SER A 146 9.09 19.97 -0.38
N GLU A 147 9.04 18.81 0.27
CA GLU A 147 10.21 18.20 0.91
C GLU A 147 11.07 17.35 -0.02
N LEU A 148 10.45 16.40 -0.73
CA LEU A 148 11.19 15.45 -1.55
C LEU A 148 11.38 15.93 -2.99
N GLY A 149 10.60 16.94 -3.39
CA GLY A 149 10.59 17.47 -4.73
C GLY A 149 9.88 16.54 -5.74
N LEU A 150 9.34 17.13 -6.80
CA LEU A 150 8.60 16.42 -7.85
C LEU A 150 9.39 15.27 -8.53
N THR A 151 10.73 15.32 -8.49
CA THR A 151 11.58 14.28 -9.11
C THR A 151 11.73 13.02 -8.24
N PHE A 152 11.30 13.06 -6.98
CA PHE A 152 11.41 11.91 -6.08
C PHE A 152 10.50 10.76 -6.48
N ILE A 153 9.24 11.05 -6.79
CA ILE A 153 8.22 10.07 -7.15
C ILE A 153 8.68 9.14 -8.29
N PRO A 154 9.11 9.63 -9.47
CA PRO A 154 9.59 8.73 -10.52
C PRO A 154 10.85 7.94 -10.10
N LYS A 155 11.71 8.50 -9.23
CA LYS A 155 12.86 7.77 -8.68
C LYS A 155 12.44 6.65 -7.73
N LEU A 156 11.41 6.87 -6.92
CA LEU A 156 10.85 5.86 -6.01
C LEU A 156 10.39 4.63 -6.78
N TYR A 157 9.51 4.80 -7.77
CA TYR A 157 9.05 3.67 -8.61
C TYR A 157 10.19 3.00 -9.36
N TRP A 158 11.17 3.79 -9.86
CA TRP A 158 12.34 3.21 -10.52
C TRP A 158 13.19 2.35 -9.58
N ARG A 159 13.37 2.78 -8.33
CA ARG A 159 14.12 2.05 -7.30
C ARG A 159 13.36 0.81 -6.81
N ASN A 160 12.04 0.88 -6.78
CA ASN A 160 11.15 -0.18 -6.33
C ASN A 160 10.68 -1.13 -7.45
N LYS A 161 11.13 -0.93 -8.69
CA LYS A 161 10.66 -1.68 -9.88
C LYS A 161 10.72 -3.20 -9.77
N GLY A 162 11.67 -3.74 -9.01
CA GLY A 162 11.80 -5.19 -8.79
C GLY A 162 10.65 -5.76 -7.96
N VAL A 163 10.28 -5.05 -6.89
CA VAL A 163 9.14 -5.37 -6.02
C VAL A 163 7.84 -5.21 -6.82
N ILE A 164 7.68 -4.07 -7.50
CA ILE A 164 6.52 -3.77 -8.36
C ILE A 164 6.33 -4.87 -9.41
N TRP A 165 7.40 -5.29 -10.09
CA TRP A 165 7.26 -6.35 -11.10
C TRP A 165 6.87 -7.69 -10.46
N THR A 166 7.27 -7.94 -9.22
CA THR A 166 6.85 -9.12 -8.47
C THR A 166 5.37 -9.06 -8.09
N VAL A 167 4.91 -7.90 -7.60
CA VAL A 167 3.48 -7.65 -7.33
C VAL A 167 2.63 -7.92 -8.57
N ILE A 168 2.96 -7.33 -9.73
CA ILE A 168 2.19 -7.55 -10.96
C ILE A 168 2.18 -9.04 -11.37
N ARG A 169 3.28 -9.76 -11.14
CA ARG A 169 3.35 -11.20 -11.44
C ARG A 169 2.46 -12.02 -10.50
N HIS A 170 2.35 -11.63 -9.23
CA HIS A 170 1.46 -12.27 -8.25
C HIS A 170 -0.01 -11.95 -8.57
N THR A 171 -0.35 -10.68 -8.87
CA THR A 171 -1.73 -10.29 -9.22
C THR A 171 -2.25 -10.94 -10.50
N ARG A 172 -1.37 -11.33 -11.42
CA ARG A 172 -1.70 -12.12 -12.62
C ARG A 172 -1.97 -13.59 -12.34
N ARG A 173 -1.53 -14.11 -11.20
CA ARG A 173 -1.75 -15.50 -10.77
C ARG A 173 -2.95 -15.66 -9.83
N MET A 174 -3.53 -14.55 -9.37
CA MET A 174 -4.76 -14.56 -8.58
C MET A 174 -5.89 -15.23 -9.36
N THR A 175 -6.68 -16.03 -8.64
CA THR A 175 -7.87 -16.72 -9.17
C THR A 175 -8.95 -15.70 -9.55
N LYS A 176 -9.12 -14.67 -8.73
CA LYS A 176 -10.05 -13.55 -8.95
C LYS A 176 -9.55 -12.30 -8.24
N LYS A 177 -10.06 -11.12 -8.64
CA LYS A 177 -9.67 -9.85 -8.02
C LYS A 177 -10.29 -9.70 -6.63
N TRP A 178 -9.52 -9.11 -5.72
CA TRP A 178 -10.00 -8.73 -4.39
C TRP A 178 -11.05 -7.61 -4.51
N PRO A 179 -12.22 -7.69 -3.84
CA PRO A 179 -13.18 -6.61 -3.87
C PRO A 179 -12.62 -5.41 -3.10
N PHE A 180 -12.33 -4.30 -3.79
CA PHE A 180 -11.83 -3.10 -3.11
C PHE A 180 -12.91 -2.51 -2.19
N GLU A 181 -14.14 -2.40 -2.71
CA GLU A 181 -15.31 -2.13 -1.88
C GLU A 181 -15.62 -3.40 -1.08
N LEU A 182 -15.09 -3.44 0.14
CA LEU A 182 -15.05 -4.63 0.98
C LEU A 182 -16.44 -5.01 1.51
N PRO A 183 -16.99 -6.19 1.17
CA PRO A 183 -18.19 -6.69 1.82
C PRO A 183 -17.89 -7.01 3.28
N SER A 184 -18.74 -6.54 4.19
CA SER A 184 -18.57 -6.77 5.64
C SER A 184 -18.52 -8.26 6.01
N THR A 185 -19.12 -9.13 5.20
CA THR A 185 -19.08 -10.59 5.36
C THR A 185 -17.68 -11.20 5.24
N LEU A 186 -16.70 -10.47 4.70
CA LEU A 186 -15.31 -10.93 4.60
C LEU A 186 -14.49 -10.58 5.85
N LEU A 187 -14.92 -9.65 6.69
CA LEU A 187 -14.15 -9.18 7.85
C LEU A 187 -13.87 -10.29 8.87
N ASP A 188 -14.86 -11.15 9.11
CA ASP A 188 -14.77 -12.21 10.11
C ASP A 188 -14.22 -13.53 9.53
N ARG A 189 -13.72 -13.49 8.28
CA ARG A 189 -13.08 -14.64 7.63
C ARG A 189 -11.57 -14.59 7.81
N ARG A 190 -10.95 -15.76 7.89
CA ARG A 190 -9.50 -15.90 8.10
C ARG A 190 -8.71 -15.50 6.85
N LEU A 191 -7.54 -14.91 7.06
CA LEU A 191 -6.67 -14.44 5.98
C LEU A 191 -6.18 -15.58 5.09
N ASP A 192 -5.81 -16.72 5.66
CA ASP A 192 -5.39 -17.90 4.90
C ASP A 192 -6.50 -18.40 3.96
N ASP A 193 -7.73 -18.56 4.47
CA ASP A 193 -8.89 -18.97 3.68
C ASP A 193 -9.19 -17.96 2.54
N LEU A 194 -9.14 -16.65 2.85
CA LEU A 194 -9.33 -15.60 1.86
C LEU A 194 -8.22 -15.61 0.80
N ARG A 195 -6.96 -15.77 1.21
CA ARG A 195 -5.83 -15.79 0.28
C ARG A 195 -5.87 -17.00 -0.63
N GLU A 196 -6.25 -18.17 -0.12
CA GLU A 196 -6.47 -19.35 -0.92
C GLU A 196 -7.59 -19.12 -1.96
N GLU A 197 -8.75 -18.63 -1.51
CA GLU A 197 -9.92 -18.40 -2.38
C GLU A 197 -9.63 -17.41 -3.51
N TYR A 198 -8.90 -16.33 -3.22
CA TYR A 198 -8.56 -15.30 -4.19
C TYR A 198 -7.26 -15.58 -4.97
N GLY A 199 -6.51 -16.62 -4.59
CA GLY A 199 -5.20 -16.94 -5.17
C GLY A 199 -4.13 -15.90 -4.86
N ILE A 200 -4.16 -15.32 -3.66
CA ILE A 200 -3.22 -14.30 -3.20
C ILE A 200 -2.00 -14.97 -2.57
N THR A 201 -0.82 -14.57 -3.05
CA THR A 201 0.46 -14.93 -2.44
C THR A 201 1.14 -13.65 -1.97
N VAL A 202 1.31 -13.50 -0.65
CA VAL A 202 2.03 -12.37 -0.05
C VAL A 202 3.50 -12.39 -0.47
N LEU A 203 4.12 -11.21 -0.53
CA LEU A 203 5.54 -11.11 -0.83
C LEU A 203 6.36 -11.53 0.39
N THR A 204 7.41 -12.33 0.17
CA THR A 204 8.40 -12.62 1.23
C THR A 204 9.23 -11.37 1.55
N SER A 205 9.90 -11.36 2.69
CA SER A 205 10.78 -10.25 3.09
C SER A 205 11.85 -9.96 2.04
N GLU A 206 12.39 -10.98 1.37
CA GLU A 206 13.39 -10.82 0.30
C GLU A 206 12.77 -10.21 -0.98
N GLN A 207 11.50 -10.50 -1.25
CA GLN A 207 10.78 -9.96 -2.41
C GLN A 207 10.37 -8.49 -2.22
N LYS A 208 10.32 -8.02 -0.97
CA LYS A 208 10.02 -6.63 -0.59
C LYS A 208 11.25 -5.71 -0.60
N VAL A 209 12.46 -6.24 -0.83
CA VAL A 209 13.69 -5.42 -0.78
C VAL A 209 13.79 -4.54 -2.05
N PRO A 210 13.73 -3.20 -1.92
CA PRO A 210 13.97 -2.31 -3.05
C PRO A 210 15.47 -2.23 -3.36
N SER A 211 15.82 -1.71 -4.55
CA SER A 211 17.24 -1.52 -4.91
C SER A 211 17.98 -0.51 -4.01
N ARG A 212 17.24 0.36 -3.34
CA ARG A 212 17.73 1.31 -2.33
C ARG A 212 16.52 1.76 -1.49
N LEU A 213 16.66 1.80 -0.16
CA LEU A 213 15.64 2.32 0.76
C LEU A 213 15.66 3.85 0.84
N THR A 214 14.48 4.45 0.92
CA THR A 214 14.32 5.89 1.10
C THR A 214 14.25 6.18 2.59
N GLU A 215 15.26 6.88 3.10
CA GLU A 215 15.12 7.58 4.36
C GLU A 215 14.29 8.83 4.09
N PHE A 216 13.07 8.85 4.60
CA PHE A 216 12.21 10.01 4.61
C PHE A 216 11.91 10.38 6.05
N ASP A 217 12.05 11.66 6.35
CA ASP A 217 11.65 12.18 7.65
C ASP A 217 10.13 12.37 7.64
N TYR A 218 9.45 11.42 8.25
CA TYR A 218 8.00 11.39 8.38
C TYR A 218 7.46 12.49 9.31
N SER A 219 8.32 13.24 10.02
CA SER A 219 7.88 14.33 10.92
C SER A 219 7.35 15.56 10.19
N ILE A 220 7.68 15.73 8.90
CA ILE A 220 7.38 16.98 8.16
C ILE A 220 5.90 17.11 7.79
N VAL A 221 5.16 16.01 7.79
CA VAL A 221 3.73 16.04 7.50
C VAL A 221 2.93 16.61 8.70
N SER A 222 3.54 16.69 9.88
CA SER A 222 2.87 17.04 11.15
C SER A 222 2.57 18.51 11.31
N GLU A 223 3.22 19.35 10.50
CA GLU A 223 2.99 20.80 10.46
C GLU A 223 1.71 21.18 9.69
N ILE A 224 1.00 20.20 9.11
CA ILE A 224 -0.09 20.43 8.16
C ILE A 224 -1.48 20.16 8.78
N SER A 225 -1.52 19.69 10.03
CA SER A 225 -2.75 19.51 10.84
C SER A 225 -3.22 20.80 11.53
#